data_AF-A0A3N2RAD5-F1
#
_entry.id   AF-A0A3N2RAD5-F1
#
_cell.length_a   1.000
_cell.length_b   1.000
_cell.length_c   1.000
_cell.angle_alpha   90.00
_cell.angle_beta   90.00
_cell.angle_gamma   90.00
#
_symmetry.space_group_name_H-M   'P 1'
#
loop_
_entity.id
_entity.type
_entity.pdbx_description
1 polymer ?
#
loop_
_entity_poly.entity_id
_entity_poly.type
_entity_poly.pdbx_seq_one_letter_code
_entity_poly.pdbx_strand_id
1 'polypeptide(L)'
;MEFGTSTLMPPFIGLFYQRVRLRPEERSAARAEALERELSGVLSVMDEGLGRTGWLSGADFGLADIALGTPMYRLFDIAPGLAPGSARLHDWRARLAQRPAWQRWIATDYSDLRPE
;
A
#
# COMPACT_ATOMS: atom_id res chain seq x y z
N MET A 1 -7.46 -7.84 -11.52
CA MET A 1 -7.57 -6.40 -11.85
C MET A 1 -6.22 -5.92 -12.31
N GLU A 2 -6.13 -5.43 -13.54
CA GLU A 2 -4.87 -5.10 -14.20
C GLU A 2 -4.01 -4.10 -13.41
N PHE A 3 -4.58 -2.95 -13.02
CA PHE A 3 -3.88 -1.88 -12.31
C PHE A 3 -3.14 -2.35 -11.04
N GLY A 4 -3.76 -3.22 -10.25
CA GLY A 4 -3.12 -3.76 -9.05
C GLY A 4 -1.86 -4.55 -9.38
N THR A 5 -1.97 -5.49 -10.30
CA THR A 5 -0.90 -6.42 -10.64
C THR A 5 0.25 -5.74 -11.40
N SER A 6 -0.05 -4.86 -12.36
CA SER A 6 0.97 -4.27 -13.24
C SER A 6 1.47 -2.90 -12.80
N THR A 7 0.76 -2.18 -11.92
CA THR A 7 1.13 -0.81 -11.50
C THR A 7 1.47 -0.70 -10.02
N LEU A 8 0.60 -1.18 -9.13
CA LEU A 8 0.81 -1.03 -7.67
C LEU A 8 1.81 -2.05 -7.10
N MET A 9 1.62 -3.33 -7.44
CA MET A 9 2.37 -4.43 -6.81
C MET A 9 3.88 -4.40 -7.11
N PRO A 10 4.36 -4.11 -8.33
CA PRO A 10 5.80 -4.11 -8.60
C PRO A 10 6.61 -3.16 -7.70
N PRO A 11 6.27 -1.85 -7.57
CA PRO A 11 7.04 -0.97 -6.70
C PRO A 11 6.77 -1.23 -5.21
N PHE A 12 5.58 -1.70 -4.84
CA PHE A 12 5.31 -2.12 -3.46
C PHE A 12 6.21 -3.28 -3.01
N ILE A 13 6.28 -4.36 -3.79
CA ILE A 13 7.10 -5.52 -3.47
C ILE A 13 8.58 -5.13 -3.43
N GLY A 14 9.02 -4.30 -4.39
CA GLY A 14 10.37 -3.73 -4.37
C GLY A 14 10.69 -3.02 -3.05
N LEU A 15 9.80 -2.13 -2.59
CA LEU A 15 10.01 -1.37 -1.35
C LEU A 15 9.96 -2.28 -0.13
N PHE A 16 9.02 -3.22 -0.10
CA PHE A 16 8.88 -4.20 0.96
C PHE A 16 10.17 -5.03 1.13
N TYR A 17 10.81 -5.42 0.03
CA TYR A 17 12.11 -6.11 0.10
C TYR A 17 13.19 -5.21 0.68
N GLN A 18 13.30 -3.96 0.21
CA GLN A 18 14.29 -3.00 0.71
C GLN A 18 14.15 -2.71 2.21
N ARG A 19 12.92 -2.69 2.75
CA ARG A 19 12.67 -2.30 4.15
C ARG A 19 12.51 -3.48 5.11
N VAL A 20 12.14 -4.66 4.61
CA VAL A 20 11.77 -5.81 5.45
C VAL A 20 12.62 -7.04 5.16
N ARG A 21 12.70 -7.50 3.89
CA ARG A 21 13.26 -8.82 3.55
C ARG A 21 14.78 -8.84 3.38
N LEU A 22 15.36 -7.79 2.82
CA LEU A 22 16.80 -7.75 2.53
C LEU A 22 17.62 -7.55 3.80
N ARG A 23 18.78 -8.21 3.86
CA ARG A 23 19.77 -7.97 4.92
C ARG A 23 20.33 -6.55 4.81
N PRO A 24 20.79 -5.93 5.91
CA PRO A 24 21.26 -4.55 5.90
C PRO A 24 22.26 -4.24 4.78
N GLU A 25 23.18 -5.16 4.49
CA GLU A 25 24.21 -5.04 3.46
C GLU A 25 23.69 -5.12 2.01
N GLU A 26 22.48 -5.64 1.79
CA GLU A 26 21.84 -5.76 0.47
C GLU A 26 20.88 -4.59 0.19
N ARG A 27 20.62 -3.74 1.19
CA ARG A 27 19.70 -2.60 1.05
C ARG A 27 20.35 -1.45 0.29
N SER A 28 19.53 -0.75 -0.48
CA SER A 28 19.93 0.45 -1.21
C SER A 28 18.96 1.58 -0.90
N ALA A 29 19.45 2.62 -0.22
CA ALA A 29 18.68 3.82 0.07
C ALA A 29 18.15 4.47 -1.21
N ALA A 30 19.02 4.60 -2.23
CA ALA A 30 18.63 5.15 -3.53
C ALA A 30 17.52 4.35 -4.21
N ARG A 31 17.55 3.00 -4.11
CA ARG A 31 16.47 2.17 -4.66
C ARG A 31 15.17 2.34 -3.88
N ALA A 32 15.22 2.39 -2.55
CA ALA A 32 14.05 2.61 -1.71
C ALA A 32 13.38 3.96 -2.01
N GLU A 33 14.17 5.04 -2.11
CA GLU A 33 13.67 6.38 -2.46
C GLU A 33 13.04 6.41 -3.87
N ALA A 34 13.62 5.72 -4.84
CA ALA A 34 13.04 5.62 -6.18
C ALA A 34 11.68 4.92 -6.14
N LEU A 35 11.58 3.81 -5.40
CA LEU A 35 10.34 3.06 -5.23
C LEU A 35 9.26 3.87 -4.49
N GLU A 36 9.64 4.66 -3.48
CA GLU A 36 8.73 5.57 -2.78
C GLU A 36 8.19 6.67 -3.70
N ARG A 37 9.01 7.19 -4.63
CA ARG A 37 8.54 8.15 -5.65
C ARG A 37 7.58 7.50 -6.64
N GLU A 38 7.89 6.30 -7.13
CA GLU A 38 7.00 5.53 -8.00
C GLU A 38 5.65 5.27 -7.31
N LEU A 39 5.68 4.77 -6.06
CA LEU A 39 4.49 4.52 -5.26
C LEU A 39 3.68 5.79 -5.00
N SER A 40 4.33 6.92 -4.73
CA SER A 40 3.62 8.20 -4.54
C SER A 40 2.77 8.55 -5.76
N GLY A 41 3.30 8.37 -6.98
CA GLY A 41 2.54 8.58 -8.21
C GLY A 41 1.35 7.62 -8.35
N VAL A 42 1.55 6.32 -8.07
CA VAL A 42 0.47 5.32 -8.09
C VAL A 42 -0.64 5.66 -7.09
N LEU A 43 -0.25 6.06 -5.88
CA LEU A 43 -1.19 6.42 -4.82
C LEU A 43 -1.96 7.71 -5.12
N SER A 44 -1.36 8.68 -5.82
CA SER A 44 -2.07 9.85 -6.33
C SER A 44 -3.19 9.46 -7.31
N VAL A 45 -2.94 8.53 -8.23
CA VAL A 45 -3.98 8.02 -9.16
C VAL A 45 -5.12 7.35 -8.40
N MET A 46 -4.81 6.55 -7.37
CA MET A 46 -5.83 5.94 -6.52
C MET A 46 -6.66 7.00 -5.78
N ASP A 47 -6.01 8.03 -5.24
CA ASP A 47 -6.67 9.14 -4.54
C ASP A 47 -7.64 9.92 -5.43
N GLU A 48 -7.26 10.19 -6.68
CA GLU A 48 -8.15 10.80 -7.69
C GLU A 48 -9.36 9.92 -7.98
N GLY A 49 -9.14 8.61 -8.18
CA GLY A 49 -10.22 7.63 -8.39
C GLY A 49 -11.21 7.61 -7.23
N LEU A 50 -10.71 7.60 -6.00
CA LEU A 50 -11.52 7.65 -4.78
C LEU A 50 -12.35 8.93 -4.67
N GLY A 51 -11.89 10.04 -5.24
CA GLY A 51 -12.64 11.30 -5.27
C GLY A 51 -13.91 11.25 -6.13
N ARG A 52 -13.98 10.31 -7.07
CA ARG A 52 -15.14 10.17 -7.96
C ARG A 52 -16.24 9.29 -7.39
N THR A 53 -15.86 8.23 -6.68
CA THR A 53 -16.79 7.15 -6.33
C THR A 53 -16.80 6.80 -4.85
N GLY A 54 -15.82 7.25 -4.07
CA GLY A 54 -15.70 6.94 -2.64
C GLY A 54 -15.10 5.56 -2.36
N TRP A 55 -15.28 4.58 -3.26
CA TRP A 55 -14.59 3.28 -3.26
C TRP A 55 -13.94 3.01 -4.62
N LEU A 56 -12.85 2.25 -4.64
CA LEU A 56 -12.17 1.88 -5.88
C LEU A 56 -13.03 0.95 -6.74
N SER A 57 -13.99 0.25 -6.13
CA SER A 57 -14.95 -0.61 -6.85
C SER A 57 -16.15 0.16 -7.41
N GLY A 58 -16.28 1.47 -7.16
CA GLY A 58 -17.43 2.28 -7.56
C GLY A 58 -18.23 2.78 -6.37
N ALA A 59 -19.57 2.71 -6.45
CA ALA A 59 -20.46 3.25 -5.41
C ALA A 59 -20.35 2.50 -4.08
N ASP A 60 -20.02 1.21 -4.13
CA ASP A 60 -19.96 0.33 -2.97
C ASP A 60 -18.57 -0.30 -2.82
N PHE A 61 -18.26 -0.71 -1.58
CA PHE A 61 -17.08 -1.51 -1.29
C PHE A 61 -17.12 -2.84 -2.05
N GLY A 62 -16.01 -3.21 -2.69
CA GLY A 62 -15.96 -4.43 -3.48
C GLY A 62 -14.57 -5.02 -3.66
N LEU A 63 -14.45 -5.85 -4.69
CA LEU A 63 -13.23 -6.61 -4.99
C LEU A 63 -12.01 -5.70 -5.19
N ALA A 64 -12.20 -4.50 -5.75
CA ALA A 64 -11.09 -3.60 -6.00
C ALA A 64 -10.49 -3.07 -4.70
N ASP A 65 -11.36 -2.76 -3.74
CA ASP A 65 -10.98 -2.28 -2.42
C ASP A 65 -10.28 -3.36 -1.61
N ILE A 66 -10.68 -4.63 -1.76
CA ILE A 66 -10.01 -5.76 -1.12
C ILE A 66 -8.61 -5.94 -1.69
N ALA A 67 -8.51 -6.03 -3.01
CA ALA A 67 -7.25 -6.34 -3.69
C ALA A 67 -6.21 -5.23 -3.54
N LEU A 68 -6.63 -3.96 -3.71
CA LEU A 68 -5.74 -2.80 -3.61
C LEU A 68 -5.59 -2.30 -2.17
N GLY A 69 -6.58 -2.56 -1.32
CA GLY A 69 -6.53 -2.26 0.10
C GLY A 69 -5.45 -3.05 0.78
N THR A 70 -5.45 -4.38 0.62
CA THR A 70 -4.55 -5.33 1.31
C THR A 70 -3.09 -4.85 1.49
N PRO A 71 -2.36 -4.46 0.42
CA PRO A 71 -0.97 -4.01 0.56
C PRO A 71 -0.80 -2.72 1.39
N MET A 72 -1.85 -1.91 1.54
CA MET A 72 -1.76 -0.61 2.21
C MET A 72 -1.41 -0.71 3.69
N TYR A 73 -1.79 -1.79 4.39
CA TYR A 73 -1.42 -1.96 5.81
C TYR A 73 0.11 -1.95 5.97
N ARG A 74 0.80 -2.84 5.24
CA ARG A 74 2.25 -2.97 5.34
C ARG A 74 2.97 -1.80 4.67
N LEU A 75 2.44 -1.29 3.55
CA LEU A 75 3.03 -0.15 2.85
C LEU A 75 3.18 1.06 3.78
N PHE A 76 2.12 1.44 4.50
CA PHE A 76 2.15 2.60 5.39
C PHE A 76 2.84 2.34 6.73
N ASP A 77 3.05 1.07 7.10
CA ASP A 77 3.91 0.71 8.23
C ASP A 77 5.40 0.90 7.89
N ILE A 78 5.83 0.50 6.69
CA ILE A 78 7.24 0.64 6.26
C ILE A 78 7.59 2.01 5.67
N ALA A 79 6.58 2.79 5.25
CA ALA A 79 6.73 4.11 4.65
C ALA A 79 5.61 5.06 5.13
N PRO A 80 5.61 5.48 6.40
CA PRO A 80 4.51 6.26 7.00
C PRO A 80 4.33 7.65 6.38
N GLY A 81 5.39 8.22 5.78
CA GLY A 81 5.35 9.54 5.13
C GLY A 81 4.89 9.54 3.67
N LEU A 82 4.44 8.39 3.14
CA LEU A 82 4.08 8.27 1.74
C LEU A 82 2.76 9.00 1.41
N ALA A 83 2.68 9.63 0.24
CA ALA A 83 1.49 10.31 -0.26
C ALA A 83 0.80 11.27 0.76
N PRO A 84 1.51 12.26 1.33
CA PRO A 84 0.97 13.13 2.37
C PRO A 84 -0.19 14.02 1.88
N GLY A 85 -0.27 14.31 0.57
CA GLY A 85 -1.34 15.11 -0.02
C GLY A 85 -2.61 14.32 -0.42
N SER A 86 -2.61 12.99 -0.26
CA SER A 86 -3.68 12.11 -0.74
C SER A 86 -4.73 11.85 0.35
N ALA A 87 -5.49 12.88 0.70
CA ALA A 87 -6.46 12.82 1.82
C ALA A 87 -7.52 11.72 1.64
N ARG A 88 -8.04 11.51 0.42
CA ARG A 88 -9.11 10.53 0.16
C ARG A 88 -8.59 9.10 0.25
N LEU A 89 -7.33 8.89 -0.16
CA LEU A 89 -6.63 7.63 0.05
C LEU A 89 -6.49 7.31 1.55
N HIS A 90 -6.07 8.28 2.37
CA HIS A 90 -5.96 8.07 3.82
C HIS A 90 -7.31 7.78 4.46
N ASP A 91 -8.37 8.51 4.09
CA ASP A 91 -9.74 8.28 4.56
C ASP A 91 -10.28 6.90 4.13
N TRP A 92 -10.03 6.50 2.88
CA TRP A 92 -10.38 5.16 2.40
C TRP A 92 -9.64 4.07 3.18
N ARG A 93 -8.33 4.22 3.39
CA ARG A 93 -7.53 3.26 4.17
C ARG A 93 -8.01 3.18 5.61
N ALA A 94 -8.36 4.30 6.22
CA ALA A 94 -8.95 4.34 7.56
C ALA A 94 -10.28 3.61 7.63
N ARG A 95 -11.18 3.79 6.64
CA ARG A 95 -12.45 3.04 6.54
C ARG A 95 -12.23 1.53 6.38
N LEU A 96 -11.23 1.11 5.60
CA LEU A 96 -10.85 -0.31 5.51
C LEU A 96 -10.41 -0.88 6.86
N ALA A 97 -9.60 -0.11 7.61
CA ALA A 97 -9.05 -0.51 8.90
C ALA A 97 -10.10 -0.76 9.99
N GLN A 98 -11.30 -0.19 9.86
CA GLN A 98 -12.42 -0.41 10.79
C GLN A 98 -13.13 -1.75 10.60
N ARG A 99 -12.81 -2.51 9.55
CA ARG A 99 -13.53 -3.75 9.24
C ARG A 99 -12.97 -4.91 10.07
N PRO A 100 -13.80 -5.71 10.78
CA PRO A 100 -13.31 -6.85 11.57
C PRO A 100 -12.50 -7.87 10.75
N ALA A 101 -12.89 -8.13 9.50
CA ALA A 101 -12.15 -9.00 8.60
C ALA A 101 -10.77 -8.43 8.25
N TRP A 102 -10.66 -7.11 8.09
CA TRP A 102 -9.38 -6.45 7.84
C TRP A 102 -8.44 -6.59 9.03
N GLN A 103 -8.94 -6.33 10.24
CA GLN A 103 -8.17 -6.46 11.47
C GLN A 103 -7.70 -7.90 11.68
N ARG A 104 -8.58 -8.88 11.42
CA ARG A 104 -8.27 -10.29 11.60
C ARG A 104 -7.25 -10.83 10.60
N TRP A 105 -7.38 -10.48 9.32
CA TRP A 105 -6.65 -11.15 8.24
C TRP A 105 -5.52 -10.33 7.64
N ILE A 106 -5.57 -9.00 7.75
CA ILE A 106 -4.62 -8.11 7.09
C ILE A 106 -3.69 -7.43 8.10
N ALA A 107 -4.24 -6.90 9.19
CA ALA A 107 -3.48 -6.20 10.24
C ALA A 107 -2.73 -7.19 11.17
N THR A 108 -1.91 -8.05 10.58
CA THR A 108 -1.18 -9.12 11.26
C THR A 108 0.31 -8.81 11.33
N ASP A 109 0.96 -9.29 12.38
CA ASP A 109 2.41 -9.18 12.52
C ASP A 109 3.13 -9.86 11.35
N TYR A 110 4.26 -9.27 10.97
CA TYR A 110 5.10 -9.77 9.91
C TYR A 110 6.59 -9.64 10.26
N SER A 111 6.90 -9.53 11.55
CA SER A 111 8.27 -9.36 12.04
C SER A 111 9.16 -10.55 11.67
N ASP A 112 8.61 -11.77 11.67
CA ASP A 112 9.26 -13.02 11.22
C ASP A 112 9.73 -13.00 9.76
N LEU A 113 9.31 -12.02 8.96
CA LEU A 113 9.77 -11.87 7.59
C LEU A 113 11.13 -11.18 7.48
N ARG A 114 11.60 -10.54 8.56
CA ARG A 114 12.90 -9.87 8.60
C ARG A 114 14.01 -10.92 8.64
N PRO A 115 15.14 -10.70 7.94
CA PRO A 115 16.28 -11.61 8.04
C PRO A 115 16.87 -11.55 9.45
N GLU A 116 17.43 -12.67 9.89
CA GLU A 116 18.25 -12.77 11.10
C GLU A 116 19.48 -11.85 11.05
#